data_AF-A0A1G4S5F6-F1
#
_entry.id   AF-A0A1G4S5F6-F1
#
_cell.length_a   1.000
_cell.length_b   1.000
_cell.length_c   1.000
_cell.angle_alpha   90.00
_cell.angle_beta   90.00
_cell.angle_gamma   90.00
#
_symmetry.space_group_name_H-M   'P 1'
#
loop_
_entity.id
_entity.type
_entity.pdbx_description
1 polymer ?
#
loop_
_entity_poly.entity_id
_entity_poly.type
_entity_poly.pdbx_seq_one_letter_code
_entity_poly.pdbx_strand_id
1 'polypeptide(L)'
;MIQDFDNRFPARNGCQGYLDDFKMFRNTYIYHYGKWLFISAGAEGDLGVWGLVKQTDSQYHMLVYADWGFHKNNAFGGNILLPKHEIEEWIEQAMQNNRYEKAE
;
A
#
# COMPACT_ATOMS: atom_id res chain seq x y z
N MET A 1 20.53 5.41 -10.81
CA MET A 1 19.26 6.01 -10.35
C MET A 1 18.41 6.21 -11.59
N ILE A 2 17.19 5.65 -11.64
CA ILE A 2 16.31 5.81 -12.81
C ILE A 2 15.78 7.24 -12.79
N GLN A 3 16.27 8.10 -13.70
CA GLN A 3 15.96 9.53 -13.74
C GLN A 3 14.67 9.84 -14.50
N ASP A 4 14.09 8.87 -15.20
CA ASP A 4 12.94 8.98 -16.09
C ASP A 4 11.76 8.09 -15.65
N PHE A 5 11.66 7.82 -14.34
CA PHE A 5 10.66 6.90 -13.77
C PHE A 5 9.23 7.27 -14.20
N ASP A 6 8.87 8.55 -14.17
CA ASP A 6 7.53 9.01 -14.55
C ASP A 6 7.24 8.86 -16.05
N ASN A 7 8.28 8.86 -16.90
CA ASN A 7 8.13 8.65 -18.34
C ASN A 7 8.03 7.15 -18.70
N ARG A 8 8.72 6.27 -17.95
CA ARG A 8 8.69 4.81 -18.19
C ARG A 8 7.53 4.12 -17.46
N PHE A 9 7.10 4.68 -16.34
CA PHE A 9 6.01 4.19 -15.50
C PHE A 9 5.06 5.34 -15.21
N PRO A 10 4.22 5.73 -16.19
CA PRO A 10 3.26 6.81 -15.99
C PRO A 10 2.33 6.47 -14.82
N ALA A 11 2.08 7.47 -13.98
CA ALA A 11 1.17 7.33 -12.86
C ALA A 11 -0.24 7.01 -13.36
N ARG A 12 -0.85 5.97 -12.79
CA ARG A 12 -2.23 5.56 -13.05
C ARG A 12 -3.10 5.98 -11.88
N ASN A 13 -4.33 6.39 -12.16
CA ASN A 13 -5.29 6.75 -11.13
C ASN A 13 -5.69 5.48 -10.35
N GLY A 14 -5.43 5.48 -9.03
CA GLY A 14 -5.74 4.39 -8.12
C GLY A 14 -7.01 4.56 -7.28
N CYS A 15 -7.85 5.55 -7.57
CA CYS A 15 -9.05 5.85 -6.79
C CYS A 15 -10.13 4.75 -6.81
N GLN A 16 -10.00 3.71 -7.65
CA GLN A 16 -10.98 2.62 -7.76
C GLN A 16 -10.28 1.25 -7.79
N GLY A 17 -10.83 0.28 -7.07
CA GLY A 17 -10.44 -1.15 -7.14
C GLY A 17 -9.26 -1.54 -6.25
N TYR A 18 -8.17 -0.78 -6.28
CA TYR A 18 -6.90 -1.22 -5.65
C TYR A 18 -6.91 -1.24 -4.11
N LEU A 19 -7.76 -0.43 -3.49
CA LEU A 19 -7.88 -0.34 -2.04
C LEU A 19 -9.01 -1.21 -1.49
N ASP A 20 -9.85 -1.79 -2.36
CA ASP A 20 -11.08 -2.47 -1.93
C ASP A 20 -10.77 -3.74 -1.13
N ASP A 21 -9.74 -4.50 -1.54
CA ASP A 21 -9.31 -5.69 -0.81
C ASP A 21 -8.72 -5.36 0.56
N PHE A 22 -7.95 -4.26 0.67
CA PHE A 22 -7.47 -3.78 1.97
C PHE A 22 -8.64 -3.43 2.90
N LYS A 23 -9.66 -2.74 2.37
CA LYS A 23 -10.87 -2.38 3.13
C LYS A 23 -11.67 -3.61 3.56
N MET A 24 -11.70 -4.66 2.74
CA MET A 24 -12.40 -5.90 3.04
C MET A 24 -11.85 -6.57 4.31
N PHE A 25 -10.53 -6.59 4.51
CA PHE A 25 -9.90 -7.24 5.67
C PHE A 25 -9.91 -6.40 6.96
N ARG A 26 -10.28 -5.12 6.89
CA ARG A 26 -10.58 -4.20 8.02
C ARG A 26 -9.51 -4.03 9.11
N ASN A 27 -8.30 -4.56 8.93
CA ASN A 27 -7.22 -4.53 9.92
C ASN A 27 -5.86 -4.26 9.29
N THR A 28 -5.72 -3.09 8.68
CA THR A 28 -4.46 -2.70 8.02
C THR A 28 -3.33 -2.60 9.04
N TYR A 29 -2.21 -3.24 8.75
CA TYR A 29 -0.93 -3.04 9.44
C TYR A 29 -0.01 -2.23 8.53
N ILE A 30 0.68 -1.25 9.10
CA ILE A 30 1.55 -0.34 8.38
C ILE A 30 2.94 -0.34 9.02
N TYR A 31 3.95 -0.64 8.21
CA TYR A 31 5.35 -0.48 8.56
C TYR A 31 5.94 0.67 7.77
N HIS A 32 6.49 1.66 8.46
CA HIS A 32 7.03 2.88 7.88
C HIS A 32 8.55 2.94 8.01
N TYR A 33 9.24 3.09 6.89
CA TYR A 33 10.68 3.33 6.82
C TYR A 33 11.03 4.48 5.87
N GLY A 34 11.57 5.58 6.40
CA GLY A 34 11.96 6.76 5.60
C GLY A 34 10.80 7.38 4.81
N LYS A 35 10.79 7.19 3.49
CA LYS A 35 9.70 7.63 2.58
C LYS A 35 8.83 6.46 2.09
N TRP A 36 8.89 5.30 2.74
CA TRP A 36 8.23 4.08 2.32
C TRP A 36 7.26 3.56 3.36
N LEU A 37 6.10 3.11 2.88
CA LEU A 37 5.09 2.43 3.66
C LEU A 37 4.92 1.02 3.08
N PHE A 38 5.13 0.01 3.91
CA PHE A 38 4.61 -1.32 3.64
C PHE A 38 3.24 -1.41 4.33
N ILE A 39 2.21 -1.65 3.53
CA ILE A 39 0.82 -1.74 3.99
C ILE A 39 0.38 -3.18 3.79
N SER A 40 -0.22 -3.80 4.79
CA SER A 40 -0.74 -5.17 4.67
C SER A 40 -2.06 -5.33 5.38
N ALA A 41 -2.95 -6.15 4.84
CA ALA A 41 -4.21 -6.52 5.47
C ALA A 41 -4.55 -7.96 5.07
N GLY A 42 -5.15 -8.72 5.97
CA GLY A 42 -5.49 -10.11 5.67
C GLY A 42 -6.39 -10.72 6.73
N ALA A 43 -6.90 -11.91 6.44
CA ALA A 43 -7.67 -12.73 7.34
C ALA A 43 -6.84 -13.95 7.76
N GLU A 44 -6.67 -14.11 9.09
CA GLU A 44 -6.19 -15.31 9.80
C GLU A 44 -5.29 -16.28 9.01
N GLY A 45 -4.19 -15.77 8.44
CA GLY A 45 -3.08 -16.55 7.89
C GLY A 45 -3.20 -16.98 6.42
N ASP A 46 -4.41 -17.15 5.90
CA ASP A 46 -4.61 -17.89 4.65
C ASP A 46 -5.01 -17.02 3.45
N LEU A 47 -5.30 -15.74 3.65
CA LEU A 47 -5.64 -14.80 2.58
C LEU A 47 -5.30 -13.37 2.98
N GLY A 48 -4.75 -12.59 2.06
CA GLY A 48 -4.58 -11.15 2.27
C GLY A 48 -3.94 -10.42 1.11
N VAL A 49 -3.69 -9.14 1.33
CA VAL A 49 -3.08 -8.22 0.38
C VAL A 49 -1.99 -7.39 1.05
N TRP A 50 -0.96 -7.05 0.29
CA TRP A 50 0.07 -6.12 0.72
C TRP A 50 0.46 -5.18 -0.40
N GLY A 51 0.95 -4.00 -0.02
CA GLY A 51 1.34 -2.94 -0.93
C GLY A 51 2.62 -2.27 -0.48
N LEU A 52 3.50 -1.98 -1.43
CA LEU A 52 4.67 -1.13 -1.20
C LEU A 52 4.39 0.25 -1.77
N VAL A 53 4.27 1.23 -0.88
CA VAL A 53 3.88 2.60 -1.18
C VAL A 53 5.03 3.54 -0.91
N LYS A 54 5.34 4.41 -1.86
CA LYS A 54 6.29 5.49 -1.70
C LYS A 54 5.56 6.79 -1.39
N GLN A 55 5.90 7.41 -0.28
CA GLN A 55 5.50 8.77 0.05
C GLN A 55 6.40 9.76 -0.68
N THR A 56 5.77 10.69 -1.38
CA THR A 56 6.40 11.90 -1.93
C THR A 56 5.76 13.11 -1.28
N ASP A 57 6.28 14.31 -1.53
CA ASP A 57 5.96 15.51 -0.73
C ASP A 57 4.46 15.89 -0.73
N SER A 58 3.62 15.29 -1.58
CA SER A 58 2.15 15.39 -1.49
C SER A 58 1.36 14.18 -1.99
N GLN A 59 2.02 13.07 -2.34
CA GLN A 59 1.36 11.95 -3.02
C GLN A 59 1.87 10.60 -2.51
N TYR A 60 0.98 9.61 -2.54
CA TYR A 60 1.29 8.22 -2.24
C TYR A 60 1.26 7.40 -3.53
N HIS A 61 2.39 6.81 -3.87
CA HIS A 61 2.55 5.99 -5.07
C HIS A 61 2.72 4.53 -4.69
N MET A 62 1.72 3.70 -4.98
CA MET A 62 1.85 2.26 -4.84
C MET A 62 2.64 1.71 -6.02
N LEU A 63 3.78 1.12 -5.71
CA LEU A 63 4.69 0.54 -6.69
C LEU A 63 4.50 -0.96 -6.86
N VAL A 64 4.04 -1.60 -5.79
CA VAL A 64 3.69 -3.01 -5.78
C VAL A 64 2.36 -3.16 -5.06
N TYR A 65 1.45 -3.89 -5.68
CA TYR A 65 0.26 -4.46 -5.05
C TYR A 65 0.38 -5.98 -5.17
N ALA A 66 0.08 -6.71 -4.11
CA ALA A 66 0.19 -8.16 -4.10
C ALA A 66 -0.96 -8.78 -3.31
N ASP A 67 -1.38 -9.95 -3.76
CA ASP A 67 -2.38 -10.78 -3.10
C ASP A 67 -1.79 -12.16 -2.82
N TRP A 68 -2.12 -12.71 -1.66
CA TRP A 68 -1.81 -14.09 -1.32
C TRP A 68 -3.07 -14.82 -0.87
N GLY A 69 -3.10 -16.11 -1.12
CA GLY A 69 -4.16 -17.02 -0.72
C GLY A 69 -3.76 -18.49 -0.94
N PHE A 70 -4.63 -19.42 -0.59
CA PHE A 70 -4.41 -20.88 -0.79
C PHE A 70 -3.84 -21.27 -2.17
N HIS A 71 -4.23 -20.58 -3.23
CA HIS A 71 -3.79 -20.83 -4.61
C HIS A 71 -3.29 -19.57 -5.32
N LYS A 72 -2.94 -18.53 -4.56
CA LYS A 72 -2.53 -17.24 -5.12
C LYS A 72 -1.34 -16.70 -4.37
N ASN A 73 -0.36 -16.21 -5.11
CA ASN A 73 0.77 -15.48 -4.57
C ASN A 73 1.31 -14.59 -5.68
N ASN A 74 0.57 -13.52 -5.99
CA ASN A 74 0.89 -12.66 -7.11
C ASN A 74 1.40 -11.32 -6.59
N ALA A 75 2.30 -10.72 -7.36
CA ALA A 75 2.75 -9.35 -7.16
C ALA A 75 2.66 -8.62 -8.50
N PHE A 76 2.01 -7.46 -8.46
CA PHE A 76 1.75 -6.61 -9.60
C PHE A 76 2.52 -5.30 -9.42
N GLY A 77 3.46 -5.04 -10.32
CA GLY A 77 4.23 -3.79 -10.34
C GLY A 77 3.49 -2.68 -11.08
N GLY A 78 3.60 -1.45 -10.58
CA GLY A 78 2.97 -0.29 -11.20
C GLY A 78 3.47 1.03 -10.66
N ASN A 79 2.83 2.11 -11.09
CA ASN A 79 2.93 3.43 -10.47
C ASN A 79 1.49 3.89 -10.28
N ILE A 80 0.88 3.51 -9.16
CA ILE A 80 -0.53 3.77 -8.89
C ILE A 80 -0.61 4.93 -7.89
N LEU A 81 -1.23 6.03 -8.31
CA LEU A 81 -1.47 7.17 -7.44
C LEU A 81 -2.66 6.88 -6.52
N LEU A 82 -2.38 6.76 -5.22
CA LEU A 82 -3.38 6.45 -4.20
C LEU A 82 -4.10 7.71 -3.69
N PRO A 83 -5.39 7.62 -3.33
CA PRO A 83 -6.11 8.68 -2.64
C PRO A 83 -5.42 9.06 -1.33
N LYS A 84 -4.90 10.29 -1.26
CA LYS A 84 -4.13 10.77 -0.11
C LYS A 84 -4.89 10.62 1.22
N HIS A 85 -6.13 11.09 1.25
CA HIS A 85 -6.96 11.08 2.45
C HIS A 85 -7.17 9.66 2.99
N GLU A 86 -7.43 8.68 2.14
CA GLU A 86 -7.65 7.29 2.57
C GLU A 86 -6.39 6.69 3.21
N ILE A 87 -5.21 6.98 2.64
CA ILE A 87 -3.95 6.47 3.20
C ILE A 87 -3.61 7.16 4.52
N GLU A 88 -3.87 8.46 4.64
CA GLU A 88 -3.70 9.19 5.89
C GLU A 88 -4.64 8.67 6.98
N GLU A 89 -5.92 8.42 6.66
CA GLU A 89 -6.88 7.78 7.58
C GLU A 89 -6.42 6.40 8.03
N TRP A 90 -5.86 5.58 7.12
CA TRP A 90 -5.32 4.27 7.50
C TRP A 90 -4.09 4.35 8.40
N ILE A 91 -3.21 5.33 8.17
CA ILE A 91 -2.07 5.58 9.06
C ILE A 91 -2.58 5.93 10.46
N GLU A 92 -3.53 6.86 10.56
CA GLU A 92 -4.14 7.24 11.84
C GLU A 92 -4.81 6.06 12.55
N GLN A 93 -5.60 5.26 11.82
CA GLN A 93 -6.24 4.06 12.37
C GLN A 93 -5.22 3.01 12.80
N ALA A 94 -4.16 2.78 12.02
CA ALA A 94 -3.11 1.83 12.38
C ALA A 94 -2.35 2.28 13.64
N MET A 95 -2.08 3.59 13.78
CA MET A 95 -1.48 4.16 15.01
C MET A 95 -2.39 3.96 16.22
N GLN A 96 -3.68 4.26 16.11
CA GLN A 96 -4.64 4.10 17.21
C GLN A 96 -4.80 2.64 17.68
N ASN A 97 -4.65 1.68 16.75
CA ASN A 97 -4.84 0.26 17.03
C ASN A 97 -3.55 -0.51 17.33
N ASN A 98 -2.41 0.17 17.54
CA ASN A 98 -1.09 -0.45 17.73
C ASN A 98 -0.67 -1.38 16.57
N ARG A 99 -1.05 -1.02 15.34
CA ARG A 99 -0.72 -1.74 14.09
C ARG A 99 0.16 -0.89 13.17
N TYR A 100 0.81 0.13 13.73
CA TYR A 100 1.74 0.98 13.04
C TYR A 100 3.12 0.83 13.67
N GLU A 101 4.12 0.53 12.85
CA GLU A 101 5.52 0.45 13.24
C GLU A 101 6.35 1.42 12.40
N LYS A 102 7.31 2.09 13.03
CA LYS A 102 8.23 3.00 12.35
C LYS A 102 9.67 2.63 12.68
N ALA A 103 10.46 2.41 11.65
CA ALA A 103 11.90 2.23 11.75
C ALA A 103 12.65 3.47 11.26
N GLU A 104 13.81 3.71 11.87
CA GLU A 104 14.74 4.81 11.55
C GLU A 104 15.65 4.47 10.36
#